data_AF-A0A8X7W233-F1
#
_entry.id   AF-A0A8X7W233-F1
#
_cell.length_a   1.000
_cell.length_b   1.000
_cell.length_c   1.000
_cell.angle_alpha   90.00
_cell.angle_beta   90.00
_cell.angle_gamma   90.00
#
_symmetry.space_group_name_H-M   'P 1'
#
loop_
_entity.id
_entity.type
_entity.pdbx_description
1 polymer ?
#
loop_
_entity_poly.entity_id
_entity_poly.type
_entity_poly.pdbx_seq_one_letter_code
_entity_poly.pdbx_strand_id
1 'polypeptide(L)'
;MVNASFITGLSYLGKTEEPLLTDSCWVNLDGLRAKEALAIRQAEADAERMGVGVTAEAQSIFDALSKTLPVQWENSDILVMKEVRVRSPYLSNCVFGGTDAANNRVKKVLELERRRLQLFGT
;
A
#
# COMPACT_ATOMS: atom_id res chain seq x y z
N MET A 1 -13.24 53.21 7.94
CA MET A 1 -12.49 54.07 6.99
C MET A 1 -11.92 55.23 7.81
N VAL A 2 -10.59 55.42 7.83
CA VAL A 2 -9.95 56.43 8.69
C VAL A 2 -10.04 57.81 8.03
N ASN A 3 -10.41 58.84 8.80
CA ASN A 3 -10.49 60.21 8.31
C ASN A 3 -9.08 60.85 8.30
N ALA A 4 -8.52 61.06 7.11
CA ALA A 4 -7.13 61.48 6.92
C ALA A 4 -6.90 63.00 7.02
N SER A 5 -7.96 63.81 7.15
CA SER A 5 -7.90 65.28 7.11
C SER A 5 -7.15 65.93 8.28
N PHE A 6 -6.82 65.16 9.32
CA PHE A 6 -6.13 65.62 10.53
C PHE A 6 -4.69 65.09 10.65
N ILE A 7 -4.15 64.43 9.63
CA ILE A 7 -2.77 63.91 9.67
C ILE A 7 -1.81 65.07 9.36
N THR A 8 -1.07 65.51 10.36
CA THR A 8 -0.17 66.68 10.28
C THR A 8 1.23 66.33 9.76
N GLY A 9 1.59 65.05 9.73
CA GLY A 9 2.87 64.60 9.20
C GLY A 9 2.96 63.08 9.19
N LEU A 10 3.76 62.56 8.26
CA LEU A 10 4.09 61.15 8.17
C LEU A 10 5.61 61.01 8.13
N SER A 11 6.17 60.26 9.06
CA SER A 11 7.60 59.99 9.15
C SER A 11 7.84 58.49 8.96
N TYR A 12 8.68 58.16 7.99
CA TYR A 12 9.08 56.79 7.72
C TYR A 12 10.05 56.29 8.80
N LEU A 13 9.66 55.25 9.54
CA LEU A 13 10.46 54.67 10.64
C LEU A 13 11.44 53.58 10.17
N GLY A 14 11.49 53.27 8.88
CA GLY A 14 12.28 52.16 8.33
C GLY A 14 11.41 50.96 7.92
N LYS A 15 12.02 49.97 7.26
CA LYS A 15 11.43 48.65 7.04
C LYS A 15 11.62 47.85 8.33
N THR A 16 10.54 47.37 8.93
CA THR A 16 10.66 46.31 9.95
C THR A 16 10.82 44.98 9.20
N GLU A 17 11.86 44.22 9.54
CA GLU A 17 11.86 42.80 9.19
C GLU A 17 10.76 42.15 10.02
N GLU A 18 9.82 41.51 9.36
CA GLU A 18 8.72 40.84 10.03
C GLU A 18 9.31 39.60 10.74
N PRO A 19 9.29 39.51 12.08
CA PRO A 19 10.07 38.51 12.82
C PRO A 19 9.62 37.07 12.57
N LEU A 20 8.47 36.89 11.91
CA LEU A 20 7.92 35.59 11.51
C LEU A 20 8.22 35.24 10.04
N LEU A 21 8.64 36.21 9.23
CA LEU A 21 9.24 35.96 7.92
C LEU A 21 10.70 35.56 8.15
N THR A 22 10.85 34.39 8.76
CA THR A 22 12.15 33.72 8.77
C THR A 22 12.42 33.36 7.30
N ASP A 23 13.35 34.06 6.65
CA ASP A 23 13.82 33.84 5.26
C ASP A 23 14.41 32.42 5.02
N SER A 24 14.21 31.52 5.98
CA SER A 24 14.73 30.18 5.99
C SER A 24 13.63 29.15 6.35
N CYS A 25 12.54 29.15 5.59
CA CYS A 25 11.80 27.90 5.35
C CYS A 25 12.69 26.94 4.55
N TRP A 26 13.73 26.40 5.17
CA TRP A 26 14.60 25.40 4.57
C TRP A 26 13.82 24.09 4.50
N VAL A 27 13.24 23.85 3.33
CA VAL A 27 12.69 22.56 2.98
C VAL A 27 13.85 21.58 2.85
N ASN A 28 13.92 20.59 3.75
CA ASN A 28 14.94 19.54 3.68
C ASN A 28 14.64 18.62 2.47
N LEU A 29 15.25 18.94 1.33
CA LEU A 29 15.06 18.22 0.07
C LEU A 29 15.52 16.76 0.17
N ASP A 30 16.59 16.47 0.91
CA ASP A 30 17.09 15.11 1.07
C ASP A 30 16.14 14.25 1.91
N GLY A 31 15.57 14.84 2.97
CA GLY A 31 14.52 14.20 3.77
C GLY A 31 13.25 13.92 2.98
N LEU A 32 12.88 14.82 2.07
CA LEU A 32 11.76 14.62 1.14
C LEU A 32 12.03 13.49 0.15
N ARG A 33 13.21 13.46 -0.47
CA ARG A 33 13.61 12.37 -1.38
C ARG A 33 13.66 11.01 -0.69
N ALA A 34 14.14 10.95 0.56
CA ALA A 34 14.15 9.72 1.33
C ALA A 34 12.72 9.22 1.61
N LYS A 35 11.80 10.12 1.94
CA LYS A 35 10.37 9.78 2.12
C LYS A 35 9.71 9.33 0.83
N GLU A 36 10.01 10.00 -0.29
CA GLU A 36 9.53 9.62 -1.62
C GLU A 36 9.99 8.21 -1.97
N ALA A 37 11.29 7.91 -1.83
CA ALA A 37 11.82 6.58 -2.12
C ALA A 37 11.19 5.49 -1.25
N LEU A 38 10.91 5.78 0.03
CA LEU A 38 10.20 4.85 0.91
C LEU A 38 8.76 4.64 0.44
N ALA A 39 8.05 5.73 0.09
CA ALA A 39 6.67 5.67 -0.38
C ALA A 39 6.54 4.90 -1.69
N ILE A 40 7.47 5.08 -2.63
CA ILE A 40 7.51 4.32 -3.89
C ILE A 40 7.68 2.83 -3.61
N ARG A 41 8.67 2.44 -2.79
CA ARG A 41 8.89 1.03 -2.43
C ARG A 41 7.69 0.40 -1.74
N GLN A 42 7.03 1.15 -0.86
CA GLN A 42 5.81 0.69 -0.19
C GLN A 42 4.67 0.51 -1.20
N ALA A 43 4.48 1.47 -2.10
CA ALA A 43 3.46 1.40 -3.14
C ALA A 43 3.71 0.25 -4.12
N GLU A 44 4.96 -0.03 -4.47
CA GLU A 44 5.35 -1.19 -5.28
C GLU A 44 5.01 -2.50 -4.55
N ALA A 45 5.35 -2.61 -3.27
CA ALA A 45 5.02 -3.77 -2.46
C ALA A 45 3.50 -3.96 -2.30
N ASP A 46 2.75 -2.87 -2.16
CA ASP A 46 1.29 -2.92 -2.05
C ASP A 46 0.63 -3.26 -3.40
N ALA A 47 1.18 -2.78 -4.51
CA ALA A 47 0.75 -3.13 -5.86
C ALA A 47 0.97 -4.62 -6.17
N GLU A 48 2.09 -5.19 -5.73
CA GLU A 48 2.35 -6.64 -5.84
C GLU A 48 1.38 -7.50 -5.01
N ARG A 49 0.66 -6.91 -4.04
CA ARG A 49 -0.33 -7.60 -3.21
C ARG A 49 -1.75 -7.50 -3.75
N MET A 50 -2.04 -6.46 -4.54
CA MET A 50 -3.35 -6.20 -5.11
C MET A 50 -3.50 -6.92 -6.47
N GLY A 51 -4.36 -7.94 -6.53
CA GLY A 51 -4.65 -8.59 -7.81
C GLY A 51 -5.46 -7.66 -8.73
N VAL A 52 -5.01 -7.45 -9.96
CA VAL A 52 -5.74 -6.65 -10.96
C VAL A 52 -6.85 -7.50 -11.59
N GLY A 53 -8.11 -7.11 -11.39
CA GLY A 53 -9.26 -7.81 -11.96
C GLY A 53 -9.59 -9.16 -11.30
N VAL A 54 -9.08 -9.41 -10.09
CA VAL A 54 -9.35 -10.65 -9.34
C VAL A 54 -10.65 -10.53 -8.53
N THR A 55 -11.27 -11.67 -8.22
CA THR A 55 -12.46 -11.70 -7.36
C THR A 55 -12.11 -11.44 -5.90
N ALA A 56 -13.08 -10.97 -5.10
CA ALA A 56 -12.87 -10.78 -3.66
C ALA A 56 -12.45 -12.07 -2.94
N GLU A 57 -12.96 -13.22 -3.39
CA GLU A 57 -12.53 -14.53 -2.89
C GLU A 57 -11.05 -14.81 -3.20
N ALA A 58 -10.59 -14.51 -4.42
CA ALA A 58 -9.20 -14.70 -4.81
C ALA A 58 -8.25 -13.84 -3.98
N GLN A 59 -8.60 -12.57 -3.74
CA GLN A 59 -7.83 -11.68 -2.89
C GLN A 59 -7.78 -12.18 -1.43
N SER A 60 -8.90 -12.65 -0.87
CA SER A 60 -8.92 -13.23 0.49
C SER A 60 -8.02 -14.47 0.61
N ILE A 61 -8.02 -15.32 -0.43
CA ILE A 61 -7.15 -16.49 -0.52
C ILE A 61 -5.67 -16.07 -0.58
N PHE A 62 -5.34 -15.07 -1.40
CA PHE A 62 -3.99 -14.51 -1.48
C PHE A 62 -3.54 -13.94 -0.13
N ASP A 63 -4.40 -13.19 0.55
CA ASP A 63 -4.10 -12.62 1.87
C ASP A 63 -3.91 -13.71 2.94
N ALA A 64 -4.66 -14.81 2.87
CA ALA A 64 -4.48 -15.95 3.78
C ALA A 64 -3.16 -16.69 3.52
N LEU A 65 -2.80 -16.91 2.26
CA LEU A 65 -1.55 -17.58 1.88
C LEU A 65 -0.34 -16.70 2.22
N SER A 66 -0.39 -15.41 1.93
CA SER A 66 0.71 -14.45 2.16
C SER A 66 1.07 -14.26 3.63
N LYS A 67 0.21 -14.67 4.57
CA LYS A 67 0.51 -14.69 6.01
C LYS A 67 1.52 -15.77 6.41
N THR A 68 1.63 -16.85 5.65
CA THR A 68 2.40 -18.04 6.06
C THR A 68 3.46 -18.47 5.06
N LEU A 69 3.36 -18.01 3.82
CA LEU A 69 4.22 -18.40 2.71
C LEU A 69 4.55 -17.16 1.86
N PRO A 70 5.68 -17.17 1.13
CA PRO A 70 5.95 -16.18 0.10
C PRO A 70 5.01 -16.42 -1.09
N VAL A 71 4.28 -15.39 -1.50
CA VAL A 71 3.26 -15.47 -2.56
C VAL A 71 3.36 -14.24 -3.46
N GLN A 72 3.13 -14.43 -4.76
CA GLN A 72 3.12 -13.37 -5.75
C GLN A 72 1.94 -13.56 -6.70
N TRP A 73 1.40 -12.46 -7.23
CA TRP A 73 0.44 -12.53 -8.32
C TRP A 73 1.16 -12.77 -9.65
N GLU A 74 0.61 -13.67 -10.46
CA GLU A 74 1.03 -13.91 -11.84
C GLU A 74 -0.18 -13.75 -12.75
N ASN A 75 -0.39 -12.52 -13.22
CA ASN A 75 -1.64 -12.08 -13.84
C ASN A 75 -2.82 -12.25 -12.88
N SER A 76 -3.65 -13.27 -13.08
CA SER A 76 -4.74 -13.66 -12.19
C SER A 76 -4.44 -14.93 -11.40
N ASP A 77 -3.31 -15.59 -11.64
CA ASP A 77 -2.95 -16.81 -10.91
C ASP A 77 -2.12 -16.45 -9.67
N ILE A 78 -2.23 -17.26 -8.62
CA ILE A 78 -1.48 -17.08 -7.38
C ILE A 78 -0.27 -18.00 -7.42
N LEU A 79 0.93 -17.43 -7.42
CA LEU A 79 2.19 -18.16 -7.41
C LEU A 79 2.75 -18.22 -5.98
N VAL A 80 2.71 -19.39 -5.37
CA VAL A 80 3.19 -19.68 -4.02
C VAL A 80 4.59 -20.28 -4.11
N MET A 81 5.54 -19.73 -3.33
CA MET A 81 6.93 -20.19 -3.28
C MET A 81 7.66 -20.25 -4.63
N LYS A 82 7.17 -19.56 -5.67
CA LYS A 82 7.65 -19.65 -7.08
C LYS A 82 7.59 -21.05 -7.71
N GLU A 83 6.90 -21.98 -7.06
CA GLU A 83 6.84 -23.39 -7.48
C GLU A 83 5.41 -23.88 -7.66
N VAL A 84 4.48 -23.40 -6.83
CA VAL A 84 3.09 -23.86 -6.78
C VAL A 84 2.19 -22.77 -7.34
N ARG A 85 1.44 -23.07 -8.39
CA ARG A 85 0.47 -22.16 -9.01
C ARG A 85 -0.95 -22.56 -8.64
N VAL A 86 -1.72 -21.62 -8.09
CA VAL A 86 -3.15 -21.77 -7.81
C VAL A 86 -3.92 -20.95 -8.82
N ARG A 87 -4.79 -21.61 -9.59
CA ARG A 87 -5.57 -20.99 -10.66
C ARG A 87 -7.03 -20.83 -10.25
N SER A 88 -7.73 -19.87 -10.85
CA SER A 88 -9.19 -19.80 -10.79
C SER A 88 -9.82 -21.16 -11.16
N PRO A 89 -10.83 -21.67 -10.42
CA PRO A 89 -11.60 -21.05 -9.33
C PRO A 89 -11.01 -21.17 -7.90
N TYR A 90 -9.69 -21.31 -7.76
CA TYR A 90 -8.94 -21.34 -6.48
C TYR A 90 -9.38 -22.44 -5.51
N LEU A 91 -9.76 -23.58 -6.08
CA LEU A 91 -10.12 -24.78 -5.33
C LEU A 91 -8.88 -25.60 -4.96
N SER A 92 -9.03 -26.52 -4.00
CA SER A 92 -7.94 -27.43 -3.59
C SER A 92 -7.46 -28.35 -4.73
N ASN A 93 -8.28 -28.58 -5.76
CA ASN A 93 -7.90 -29.31 -6.97
C ASN A 93 -7.26 -28.41 -8.06
N CYS A 94 -7.25 -27.09 -7.88
CA CYS A 94 -6.68 -26.12 -8.82
C CYS A 94 -5.26 -25.68 -8.44
N VAL A 95 -4.56 -26.51 -7.67
CA VAL A 95 -3.18 -26.32 -7.22
C VAL A 95 -2.26 -27.19 -8.06
N PHE A 96 -1.30 -26.58 -8.75
CA PHE A 96 -0.43 -27.24 -9.73
C PHE A 96 1.05 -26.88 -9.51
N GLY A 97 1.95 -27.81 -9.82
CA GLY A 97 3.41 -27.59 -9.75
C GLY A 97 3.99 -27.75 -8.35
N GLY A 98 5.31 -27.63 -8.23
CA GLY A 98 6.04 -27.74 -6.96
C GLY A 98 6.08 -29.14 -6.35
N THR A 99 6.63 -29.21 -5.14
CA THR A 99 6.73 -30.47 -4.38
C THR A 99 5.39 -30.87 -3.75
N ASP A 100 5.18 -32.17 -3.52
CA ASP A 100 3.98 -32.68 -2.86
C ASP A 100 3.75 -32.04 -1.48
N ALA A 101 4.82 -31.79 -0.73
CA ALA A 101 4.76 -31.13 0.57
C ALA A 101 4.23 -29.69 0.46
N ALA A 102 4.72 -28.90 -0.52
CA ALA A 102 4.26 -27.54 -0.76
C ALA A 102 2.79 -27.53 -1.21
N ASN A 103 2.42 -28.42 -2.14
CA ASN A 103 1.04 -28.57 -2.61
C ASN A 103 0.08 -28.92 -1.48
N ASN A 104 0.44 -29.89 -0.63
CA ASN A 104 -0.40 -30.29 0.50
C ASN A 104 -0.59 -29.14 1.50
N ARG A 105 0.45 -28.34 1.74
CA ARG A 105 0.34 -27.16 2.60
C ARG A 105 -0.58 -26.09 2.00
N VAL A 106 -0.44 -25.78 0.71
CA VAL A 106 -1.30 -24.81 0.01
C VAL A 106 -2.76 -25.27 0.02
N LYS A 107 -3.03 -26.54 -0.30
CA LYS A 107 -4.36 -27.14 -0.21
C LYS A 107 -4.96 -26.99 1.19
N LYS A 108 -4.16 -27.18 2.23
CA LYS A 108 -4.62 -27.04 3.62
C LYS A 108 -5.03 -25.61 3.95
N VAL A 109 -4.25 -24.62 3.52
CA VAL A 109 -4.58 -23.20 3.73
C VAL A 109 -5.85 -22.82 2.98
N LEU A 110 -6.01 -23.29 1.73
CA LEU A 110 -7.22 -23.07 0.93
C LEU A 110 -8.48 -23.63 1.62
N GLU A 111 -8.41 -24.85 2.16
CA GLU A 111 -9.53 -25.44 2.90
C GLU A 111 -9.91 -24.63 4.15
N LEU A 112 -8.91 -24.15 4.90
CA LEU A 112 -9.12 -23.33 6.09
C LEU A 112 -9.76 -21.99 5.73
N GLU A 113 -9.25 -21.32 4.70
CA GLU A 113 -9.80 -20.03 4.28
C GLU A 113 -11.23 -20.19 3.75
N ARG A 114 -11.52 -21.28 3.03
CA ARG A 114 -12.88 -21.56 2.55
C ARG A 114 -13.85 -21.83 3.70
N ARG A 115 -13.43 -22.58 4.72
CA ARG A 115 -14.22 -22.76 5.94
C ARG A 115 -14.45 -21.43 6.65
N ARG A 116 -13.44 -20.54 6.66
CA ARG A 116 -13.58 -19.19 7.20
C ARG A 116 -14.63 -18.40 6.41
N LEU A 117 -14.51 -18.32 5.08
CA LEU A 117 -15.47 -17.58 4.23
C LEU A 117 -16.91 -18.10 4.37
N GLN A 118 -17.11 -19.43 4.52
CA GLN A 118 -18.43 -20.01 4.78
C GLN A 118 -19.01 -19.59 6.13
N LEU A 119 -18.17 -19.40 7.16
CA LEU A 119 -18.60 -18.97 8.50
C LEU A 119 -18.92 -17.46 8.57
N PHE A 120 -18.33 -16.65 7.70
CA PHE A 120 -18.60 -15.20 7.62
C PHE A 120 -19.74 -14.85 6.64
N GLY A 121 -20.33 -15.84 5.97
CA GLY A 121 -21.41 -15.69 4.99
C GLY A 121 -22.83 -15.90 5.53
N THR A 122 -23.04 -15.93 6.85
CA THR A 122 -24.35 -16.00 7.52
C THR A 122 -24.63 -14.76 8.35
#